data_AF-A0A4Y3QW32-F1
#
_entry.id   AF-A0A4Y3QW32-F1
#
_cell.length_a   1.000
_cell.length_b   1.000
_cell.length_c   1.000
_cell.angle_alpha   90.00
_cell.angle_beta   90.00
_cell.angle_gamma   90.00
#
_symmetry.space_group_name_H-M   'P 1'
#
loop_
_entity.id
_entity.type
_entity.pdbx_description
1 polymer ?
#
loop_
_entity_poly.entity_id
_entity_poly.type
_entity_poly.pdbx_seq_one_letter_code
_entity_poly.pdbx_strand_id
1 'polypeptide(L)'
;MSYPPPPGSPGPDPHNPYAPPQGGAPYGYPQQGAPGYGYPQAGMPAYPGGPMQQPFVSMPGQVVTARVLLFIAGSLWGLLAVLMLIGGLAANSMIRDVPVANSVGAGALGAALIGFVVFGGMATLHIVPASMFGKGATGTRVTAIIGATLNTIVAMLAFFGSIGSDESSAGGSMVIALLWLATAVLTIIFCSMSQAGHWFNRPRY
;
A
#
# COMPACT_ATOMS: atom_id res chain seq x y z
N MET A 1 49.36 27.64 -32.03
CA MET A 1 48.01 27.30 -32.50
C MET A 1 48.13 26.15 -33.50
N SER A 2 47.50 24.99 -33.18
CA SER A 2 47.10 23.81 -34.00
C SER A 2 47.97 23.35 -35.20
N TYR A 3 48.37 22.08 -35.37
CA TYR A 3 47.61 20.80 -35.32
C TYR A 3 48.57 19.58 -35.28
N PRO A 4 48.10 18.39 -34.85
CA PRO A 4 48.67 17.12 -35.31
C PRO A 4 47.67 16.27 -36.13
N PRO A 5 48.05 15.79 -37.33
CA PRO A 5 47.37 14.73 -38.08
C PRO A 5 47.74 13.32 -37.55
N PRO A 6 46.88 12.30 -37.78
CA PRO A 6 47.03 10.93 -37.25
C PRO A 6 47.76 10.02 -38.25
N PRO A 7 48.82 9.31 -37.82
CA PRO A 7 49.04 7.97 -38.37
C PRO A 7 49.82 7.00 -37.45
N GLY A 8 49.47 5.71 -37.55
CA GLY A 8 50.22 4.57 -37.00
C GLY A 8 49.33 3.75 -36.07
N SER A 9 49.03 2.48 -36.35
CA SER A 9 50.07 1.47 -36.47
C SER A 9 49.62 0.18 -37.19
N PRO A 10 50.60 -0.59 -37.66
CA PRO A 10 50.53 -1.53 -38.77
C PRO A 10 50.11 -2.96 -38.35
N GLY A 11 49.91 -3.81 -39.37
CA GLY A 11 49.62 -5.23 -39.23
C GLY A 11 50.64 -6.03 -38.39
N PRO A 12 50.28 -7.27 -38.03
CA PRO A 12 50.85 -8.00 -36.90
C PRO A 12 52.31 -8.43 -37.12
N ASP A 13 53.19 -7.96 -36.23
CA ASP A 13 54.56 -8.43 -36.07
C ASP A 13 54.60 -9.82 -35.41
N PRO A 14 55.27 -10.84 -36.00
CA PRO A 14 55.26 -12.23 -35.51
C PRO A 14 56.07 -12.53 -34.24
N HIS A 15 56.61 -11.53 -33.53
CA HIS A 15 57.57 -11.71 -32.43
C HIS A 15 57.22 -10.93 -31.14
N ASN A 16 55.94 -10.85 -30.78
CA ASN A 16 55.50 -10.27 -29.50
C ASN A 16 55.29 -11.36 -28.42
N PRO A 17 56.05 -11.36 -27.30
CA PRO A 17 55.90 -12.30 -26.18
C PRO A 17 54.59 -12.14 -25.37
N TYR A 18 53.75 -11.15 -25.71
CA TYR A 18 52.48 -10.86 -25.03
C TYR A 18 51.24 -11.07 -25.90
N ALA A 19 51.29 -11.98 -26.88
CA ALA A 19 50.07 -12.40 -27.59
C ALA A 19 49.18 -13.25 -26.66
N PRO A 20 47.91 -12.88 -26.40
CA PRO A 20 47.00 -13.72 -25.64
C PRO A 20 46.66 -14.98 -26.45
N PRO A 21 46.68 -16.17 -25.84
CA PRO A 21 46.42 -17.43 -26.54
C PRO A 21 44.97 -17.49 -27.04
N GLN A 22 44.79 -17.61 -28.35
CA GLN A 22 43.53 -18.05 -28.94
C GLN A 22 43.39 -19.57 -28.74
N GLY A 23 42.40 -19.99 -27.95
CA GLY A 23 42.02 -21.39 -27.84
C GLY A 23 40.89 -21.64 -26.83
N GLY A 24 39.82 -22.26 -27.32
CA GLY A 24 39.01 -23.26 -26.58
C GLY A 24 38.05 -22.77 -25.49
N ALA A 25 36.77 -23.11 -25.64
CA ALA A 25 35.64 -22.90 -24.71
C ALA A 25 35.75 -23.73 -23.40
N PRO A 26 34.72 -23.78 -22.51
CA PRO A 26 34.08 -22.72 -21.72
C PRO A 26 33.85 -23.16 -20.25
N TYR A 27 34.53 -22.64 -19.21
CA TYR A 27 34.09 -22.88 -17.81
C TYR A 27 34.57 -21.74 -16.89
N GLY A 28 33.65 -20.80 -16.65
CA GLY A 28 33.89 -19.60 -15.87
C GLY A 28 33.80 -19.85 -14.37
N TYR A 29 34.91 -19.55 -13.70
CA TYR A 29 35.04 -19.36 -12.26
C TYR A 29 34.09 -18.27 -11.72
N PRO A 30 33.72 -18.32 -10.42
CA PRO A 30 32.77 -17.40 -9.81
C PRO A 30 33.34 -15.98 -9.72
N GLN A 31 32.58 -15.03 -10.25
CA GLN A 31 32.83 -13.59 -10.14
C GLN A 31 32.41 -13.12 -8.74
N GLN A 32 33.38 -12.66 -7.94
CA GLN A 32 33.12 -11.97 -6.68
C GLN A 32 32.46 -10.62 -6.95
N GLY A 33 31.20 -10.48 -6.53
CA GLY A 33 30.42 -9.24 -6.58
C GLY A 33 30.34 -8.57 -5.20
N ALA A 34 30.50 -7.25 -5.20
CA ALA A 34 30.70 -6.32 -4.10
C ALA A 34 29.49 -6.15 -3.14
N PRO A 35 29.67 -5.51 -1.95
CA PRO A 35 28.77 -5.61 -0.79
C PRO A 35 27.65 -4.56 -0.78
N GLY A 36 26.41 -4.97 -0.43
CA GLY A 36 25.25 -4.07 -0.34
C GLY A 36 24.11 -4.57 0.56
N TYR A 37 24.11 -4.10 1.81
CA TYR A 37 22.97 -3.85 2.72
C TYR A 37 21.79 -4.85 2.82
N GLY A 38 21.85 -5.69 3.88
CA GLY A 38 20.77 -5.86 4.86
C GLY A 38 19.47 -6.56 4.44
N TYR A 39 19.53 -7.86 4.19
CA TYR A 39 18.36 -8.76 4.20
C TYR A 39 18.70 -10.02 5.01
N PRO A 40 17.79 -10.61 5.80
CA PRO A 40 18.02 -11.90 6.42
C PRO A 40 18.09 -12.97 5.33
N GLN A 41 19.32 -13.44 5.11
CA GLN A 41 19.68 -14.55 4.26
C GLN A 41 19.16 -15.85 4.87
N ALA A 42 18.10 -16.41 4.28
CA ALA A 42 17.68 -17.79 4.52
C ALA A 42 17.11 -18.37 3.22
N GLY A 43 17.96 -18.42 2.19
CA GLY A 43 17.74 -19.21 0.98
C GLY A 43 18.88 -20.19 0.84
N MET A 44 18.58 -21.49 0.98
CA MET A 44 19.52 -22.60 0.81
C MET A 44 20.30 -22.49 -0.52
N PRO A 45 21.51 -23.08 -0.61
CA PRO A 45 22.29 -23.14 -1.85
C PRO A 45 21.48 -23.85 -2.95
N ALA A 46 21.20 -23.14 -4.04
CA ALA A 46 20.57 -23.71 -5.23
C ALA A 46 21.52 -24.75 -5.84
N TYR A 47 21.10 -26.01 -5.84
CA TYR A 47 21.84 -27.12 -6.43
C TYR A 47 21.81 -27.01 -7.97
N PRO A 48 22.95 -27.05 -8.67
CA PRO A 48 22.99 -27.03 -10.13
C PRO A 48 22.23 -28.24 -10.71
N GLY A 49 21.09 -28.01 -11.34
CA GLY A 49 20.33 -29.05 -12.08
C GLY A 49 18.96 -29.43 -11.53
N GLY A 50 18.52 -28.87 -10.39
CA GLY A 50 17.14 -29.02 -9.94
C GLY A 50 16.18 -28.06 -10.69
N PRO A 51 14.91 -28.42 -10.94
CA PRO A 51 13.93 -27.46 -11.41
C PRO A 51 13.98 -26.25 -10.47
N MET A 52 14.25 -25.06 -11.03
CA MET A 52 14.32 -23.81 -10.28
C MET A 52 12.99 -23.62 -9.55
N GLN A 53 12.91 -24.08 -8.31
CA GLN A 53 11.84 -23.75 -7.40
C GLN A 53 11.96 -22.23 -7.21
N GLN A 54 11.03 -21.51 -7.84
CA GLN A 54 10.90 -20.07 -7.68
C GLN A 54 10.91 -19.77 -6.18
N PRO A 55 11.83 -18.92 -5.70
CA PRO A 55 11.91 -18.62 -4.28
C PRO A 55 10.55 -18.10 -3.82
N PHE A 56 10.03 -18.67 -2.73
CA PHE A 56 8.81 -18.19 -2.10
C PHE A 56 9.01 -16.71 -1.72
N VAL A 57 8.45 -15.81 -2.54
CA VAL A 57 8.49 -14.37 -2.25
C VAL A 57 7.54 -14.12 -1.09
N SER A 58 8.08 -13.75 0.06
CA SER A 58 7.29 -13.31 1.21
C SER A 58 6.78 -11.88 1.00
N MET A 59 5.64 -11.57 1.60
CA MET A 59 5.04 -10.23 1.48
C MET A 59 5.91 -9.20 2.21
N PRO A 60 6.35 -8.10 1.56
CA PRO A 60 7.18 -7.10 2.22
C PRO A 60 6.45 -6.47 3.41
N GLY A 61 7.16 -6.25 4.51
CA GLY A 61 6.56 -5.79 5.78
C GLY A 61 5.75 -4.50 5.65
N GLN A 62 6.17 -3.56 4.81
CA GLN A 62 5.45 -2.32 4.53
C GLN A 62 4.05 -2.58 3.92
N VAL A 63 3.94 -3.56 3.04
CA VAL A 63 2.65 -3.93 2.42
C VAL A 63 1.77 -4.65 3.43
N VAL A 64 2.36 -5.43 4.35
CA VAL A 64 1.63 -6.01 5.49
C VAL A 64 1.10 -4.91 6.41
N THR A 65 1.91 -3.90 6.74
CA THR A 65 1.46 -2.75 7.55
C THR A 65 0.33 -2.00 6.87
N ALA A 66 0.45 -1.68 5.58
CA ALA A 66 -0.63 -1.04 4.82
C ALA A 66 -1.92 -1.88 4.83
N ARG A 67 -1.80 -3.21 4.74
CA ARG A 67 -2.93 -4.14 4.87
C ARG A 67 -3.66 -3.97 6.20
N VAL A 68 -2.89 -3.92 7.29
CA VAL A 68 -3.44 -3.81 8.65
C VAL A 68 -4.10 -2.44 8.86
N LEU A 69 -3.47 -1.37 8.40
CA LEU A 69 -4.05 -0.01 8.49
C LEU A 69 -5.38 0.09 7.74
N LEU A 70 -5.50 -0.53 6.56
CA LEU A 70 -6.77 -0.62 5.83
C LEU A 70 -7.83 -1.42 6.59
N PHE A 71 -7.47 -2.53 7.24
CA PHE A 71 -8.42 -3.28 8.07
C PHE A 71 -8.90 -2.46 9.27
N ILE A 72 -8.01 -1.74 9.94
CA ILE A 72 -8.36 -0.85 11.05
C ILE A 72 -9.32 0.23 10.54
N ALA A 73 -8.97 0.91 9.45
CA ALA A 73 -9.77 1.96 8.85
C ALA A 73 -11.16 1.45 8.47
N GLY A 74 -11.22 0.33 7.74
CA GLY A 74 -12.46 -0.28 7.31
C GLY A 74 -13.32 -0.79 8.46
N SER A 75 -12.71 -1.32 9.53
CA SER A 75 -13.45 -1.79 10.71
C SER A 75 -14.09 -0.64 11.48
N LEU A 76 -13.40 0.50 11.61
CA LEU A 76 -13.96 1.69 12.25
C LEU A 76 -15.09 2.32 11.42
N TRP A 77 -14.94 2.36 10.09
CA TRP A 77 -16.04 2.77 9.20
C TRP A 77 -17.24 1.82 9.30
N GLY A 78 -16.98 0.51 9.34
CA GLY A 78 -18.02 -0.50 9.47
C GLY A 78 -18.75 -0.41 10.82
N LEU A 79 -18.00 -0.16 11.90
CA LEU A 79 -18.56 0.07 13.22
C LEU A 79 -19.47 1.31 13.22
N LEU A 80 -19.01 2.43 12.64
CA LEU A 80 -19.81 3.65 12.52
C LEU A 80 -21.09 3.41 11.71
N ALA A 81 -21.01 2.65 10.61
CA ALA A 81 -22.18 2.28 9.82
C ALA A 81 -23.23 1.53 10.66
N VAL A 82 -22.78 0.50 11.39
CA VAL A 82 -23.66 -0.30 12.26
C VAL A 82 -24.27 0.54 13.38
N LEU A 83 -23.48 1.41 14.02
CA LEU A 83 -23.97 2.31 15.06
C LEU A 83 -25.03 3.29 14.54
N MET A 84 -24.82 3.86 13.35
CA MET A 84 -25.81 4.73 12.70
C MET A 84 -27.12 3.99 12.42
N LEU A 85 -27.04 2.75 11.90
CA LEU A 85 -28.22 1.94 11.63
C LEU A 85 -29.00 1.63 12.91
N ILE A 86 -28.31 1.17 13.96
CA ILE A 86 -28.93 0.86 15.26
C ILE A 86 -29.55 2.12 15.87
N GLY A 87 -28.83 3.25 15.84
CA GLY A 87 -29.32 4.53 16.34
C GLY A 87 -30.58 5.01 15.62
N GLY A 88 -30.63 4.89 14.29
CA GLY A 88 -31.82 5.23 13.51
C GLY A 88 -33.02 4.32 13.78
N LEU A 89 -32.78 3.01 13.92
CA LEU A 89 -33.82 2.05 14.28
C LEU A 89 -34.39 2.36 15.68
N ALA A 90 -33.52 2.63 16.65
CA ALA A 90 -33.92 3.00 18.00
C ALA A 90 -34.73 4.30 18.01
N ALA A 91 -34.25 5.35 17.34
CA ALA A 91 -34.95 6.63 17.24
C ALA A 91 -36.35 6.48 16.59
N ASN A 92 -36.44 5.74 15.49
CA ASN A 92 -37.72 5.47 14.83
C ASN A 92 -38.68 4.69 15.75
N SER A 93 -38.18 3.72 16.51
CA SER A 93 -39.01 2.95 17.46
C SER A 93 -39.57 3.80 18.59
N MET A 94 -38.79 4.73 19.14
CA MET A 94 -39.21 5.61 20.24
C MET A 94 -40.24 6.66 19.80
N ILE A 95 -40.16 7.12 18.55
CA ILE A 95 -40.99 8.21 18.03
C ILE A 95 -42.32 7.69 17.43
N ARG A 96 -42.38 6.40 17.07
CA ARG A 96 -43.55 5.78 16.44
C ARG A 96 -44.84 5.86 17.27
N ASP A 97 -44.71 5.94 18.59
CA ASP A 97 -45.84 6.04 19.53
C ASP A 97 -46.34 7.48 19.72
N VAL A 98 -45.71 8.46 19.06
CA VAL A 98 -46.10 9.88 19.12
C VAL A 98 -46.71 10.28 17.76
N PRO A 99 -48.04 10.37 17.63
CA PRO A 99 -48.73 10.54 16.34
C PRO A 99 -48.30 11.78 15.54
N VAL A 100 -47.93 12.86 16.23
CA VAL A 100 -47.49 14.13 15.61
C VAL A 100 -46.04 14.08 15.11
N ALA A 101 -45.25 13.11 15.58
CA ALA A 101 -43.82 13.01 15.29
C ALA A 101 -43.46 11.86 14.33
N ASN A 102 -44.44 11.12 13.81
CA ASN A 102 -44.20 9.98 12.90
C ASN A 102 -43.35 10.33 11.67
N SER A 103 -43.50 11.53 11.10
CA SER A 103 -42.68 12.01 9.99
C SER A 103 -41.21 12.23 10.37
N VAL A 104 -40.94 12.62 11.62
CA VAL A 104 -39.60 12.78 12.18
C VAL A 104 -38.92 11.42 12.37
N GLY A 105 -39.65 10.42 12.87
CA GLY A 105 -39.14 9.05 13.02
C GLY A 105 -38.75 8.42 11.69
N ALA A 106 -39.59 8.58 10.66
CA ALA A 106 -39.29 8.13 9.30
C ALA A 106 -38.08 8.86 8.69
N GLY A 107 -37.94 10.16 8.94
CA GLY A 107 -36.77 10.95 8.53
C GLY A 107 -35.48 10.47 9.19
N ALA A 108 -35.50 10.19 10.48
CA ALA A 108 -34.35 9.67 11.23
C ALA A 108 -33.90 8.29 10.72
N LEU A 109 -34.84 7.39 10.44
CA LEU A 109 -34.54 6.10 9.84
C LEU A 109 -33.94 6.25 8.43
N GLY A 110 -34.51 7.14 7.61
CA GLY A 110 -33.99 7.44 6.28
C GLY A 110 -32.54 7.95 6.32
N ALA A 111 -32.25 8.90 7.21
CA ALA A 111 -30.89 9.42 7.41
C ALA A 111 -29.91 8.32 7.87
N ALA A 112 -30.35 7.46 8.80
CA ALA A 112 -29.55 6.34 9.27
C ALA A 112 -29.25 5.30 8.18
N LEU A 113 -30.22 4.99 7.30
CA LEU A 113 -30.02 4.10 6.16
C LEU A 113 -29.01 4.68 5.16
N ILE A 114 -29.10 5.97 4.87
CA ILE A 114 -28.12 6.66 4.02
C ILE A 114 -26.74 6.61 4.68
N GLY A 115 -26.65 6.91 5.98
CA GLY A 115 -25.41 6.82 6.75
C GLY A 115 -24.81 5.41 6.72
N PHE A 116 -25.63 4.39 6.92
CA PHE A 116 -25.21 2.98 6.84
C PHE A 116 -24.63 2.64 5.46
N VAL A 117 -25.27 3.06 4.37
CA VAL A 117 -24.76 2.80 3.01
C VAL A 117 -23.46 3.55 2.76
N VAL A 118 -23.36 4.83 3.14
CA VAL A 118 -22.14 5.62 2.93
C VAL A 118 -20.97 5.08 3.75
N PHE A 119 -21.14 4.90 5.06
CA PHE A 119 -20.07 4.40 5.93
C PHE A 119 -19.78 2.92 5.69
N GLY A 120 -20.79 2.11 5.36
CA GLY A 120 -20.61 0.71 4.97
C GLY A 120 -19.91 0.57 3.62
N GLY A 121 -20.18 1.47 2.67
CA GLY A 121 -19.44 1.59 1.42
C GLY A 121 -17.98 1.93 1.66
N MET A 122 -17.71 2.92 2.51
CA MET A 122 -16.34 3.26 2.95
C MET A 122 -15.65 2.08 3.62
N ALA A 123 -16.33 1.36 4.51
CA ALA A 123 -15.80 0.15 5.15
C ALA A 123 -15.40 -0.90 4.10
N THR A 124 -16.30 -1.19 3.16
CA THR A 124 -16.09 -2.17 2.09
C THR A 124 -14.90 -1.77 1.22
N LEU A 125 -14.78 -0.49 0.88
CA LEU A 125 -13.71 0.05 0.06
C LEU A 125 -12.33 -0.12 0.69
N HIS A 126 -12.23 -0.25 2.02
CA HIS A 126 -10.98 -0.52 2.74
C HIS A 126 -10.75 -2.02 2.98
N ILE A 127 -11.79 -2.75 3.42
CA ILE A 127 -11.69 -4.16 3.79
C ILE A 127 -11.42 -5.04 2.57
N VAL A 128 -12.08 -4.77 1.43
CA VAL A 128 -11.94 -5.56 0.21
C VAL A 128 -10.49 -5.57 -0.29
N PRO A 129 -9.84 -4.43 -0.57
CA PRO A 129 -8.44 -4.46 -1.00
C PRO A 129 -7.55 -5.08 0.07
N ALA A 130 -7.74 -4.78 1.36
CA ALA A 130 -6.95 -5.37 2.45
C ALA A 130 -7.03 -6.90 2.47
N SER A 131 -8.21 -7.49 2.23
CA SER A 131 -8.39 -8.95 2.14
C SER A 131 -7.63 -9.55 0.95
N MET A 132 -7.49 -8.79 -0.14
CA MET A 132 -6.86 -9.23 -1.37
C MET A 132 -5.35 -9.06 -1.39
N PHE A 133 -4.72 -8.37 -0.45
CA PHE A 133 -3.27 -8.09 -0.45
C PHE A 133 -2.37 -9.33 -0.62
N GLY A 134 -2.82 -10.49 -0.17
CA GLY A 134 -2.10 -11.76 -0.35
C GLY A 134 -2.10 -12.30 -1.78
N LYS A 135 -3.15 -12.04 -2.58
CA LYS A 135 -3.36 -12.59 -3.95
C LYS A 135 -3.62 -11.53 -5.03
N GLY A 136 -3.72 -10.27 -4.62
CA GLY A 136 -4.20 -9.14 -5.40
C GLY A 136 -3.17 -8.62 -6.38
N ALA A 137 -3.63 -8.04 -7.50
CA ALA A 137 -2.81 -7.44 -8.55
C ALA A 137 -2.59 -5.95 -8.34
N THR A 138 -1.99 -5.31 -9.34
CA THR A 138 -1.88 -3.86 -9.45
C THR A 138 -3.22 -3.17 -9.16
N GLY A 139 -4.35 -3.77 -9.58
CA GLY A 139 -5.68 -3.28 -9.23
C GLY A 139 -5.93 -3.17 -7.73
N THR A 140 -5.58 -4.20 -6.94
CA THR A 140 -5.72 -4.20 -5.48
C THR A 140 -4.90 -3.08 -4.82
N ARG A 141 -3.68 -2.86 -5.32
CA ARG A 141 -2.80 -1.77 -4.88
C ARG A 141 -3.44 -0.40 -5.16
N VAL A 142 -3.96 -0.20 -6.36
CA VAL A 142 -4.58 1.06 -6.77
C VAL A 142 -5.84 1.33 -5.95
N THR A 143 -6.71 0.33 -5.75
CA THR A 143 -7.91 0.47 -4.91
C THR A 143 -7.56 0.82 -3.46
N ALA A 144 -6.50 0.22 -2.90
CA ALA A 144 -6.01 0.59 -1.58
C ALA A 144 -5.55 2.05 -1.49
N ILE A 145 -4.84 2.54 -2.51
CA ILE A 145 -4.44 3.95 -2.58
C ILE A 145 -5.67 4.86 -2.66
N ILE A 146 -6.65 4.53 -3.51
CA ILE A 146 -7.90 5.30 -3.62
C ILE A 146 -8.61 5.38 -2.26
N GLY A 147 -8.72 4.26 -1.54
CA GLY A 147 -9.34 4.25 -0.21
C GLY A 147 -8.61 5.08 0.81
N ALA A 148 -7.29 4.93 0.88
CA ALA A 148 -6.47 5.74 1.77
C ALA A 148 -6.53 7.24 1.42
N THR A 149 -6.62 7.60 0.13
CA THR A 149 -6.82 8.99 -0.30
C THR A 149 -8.15 9.56 0.18
N LEU A 150 -9.25 8.82 0.03
CA LEU A 150 -10.54 9.24 0.59
C LEU A 150 -10.48 9.41 2.11
N ASN A 151 -9.82 8.49 2.81
CA ASN A 151 -9.63 8.58 4.25
C ASN A 151 -8.78 9.81 4.64
N THR A 152 -7.80 10.18 3.80
CA THR A 152 -6.95 11.37 3.97
C THR A 152 -7.79 12.65 3.84
N ILE A 153 -8.68 12.72 2.86
CA ILE A 153 -9.58 13.87 2.68
C ILE A 153 -10.47 14.04 3.91
N VAL A 154 -11.10 12.96 4.38
CA VAL A 154 -11.96 13.01 5.57
C VAL A 154 -11.16 13.42 6.81
N ALA A 155 -9.96 12.85 7.00
CA ALA A 155 -9.09 13.20 8.12
C ALA A 155 -8.67 14.67 8.09
N MET A 156 -8.38 15.19 6.90
CA MET A 156 -7.99 16.59 6.69
C MET A 156 -9.15 17.54 7.00
N LEU A 157 -10.37 17.21 6.56
CA LEU A 157 -11.57 17.97 6.92
C LEU A 157 -11.80 17.99 8.43
N ALA A 158 -11.65 16.85 9.11
CA ALA A 158 -11.78 16.77 10.56
C ALA A 158 -10.69 17.59 11.27
N PHE A 159 -9.46 17.54 10.78
CA PHE A 159 -8.33 18.30 11.34
C PHE A 159 -8.56 19.81 11.22
N PHE A 160 -8.88 20.32 10.03
CA PHE A 160 -9.14 21.75 9.87
C PHE A 160 -10.40 22.22 10.59
N GLY A 161 -11.44 21.37 10.67
CA GLY A 161 -12.63 21.65 11.47
C GLY A 161 -12.32 21.82 12.96
N SER A 162 -11.34 21.07 13.49
CA SER A 162 -10.93 21.16 14.90
C SER A 162 -10.12 22.41 15.26
N ILE A 163 -9.52 23.09 14.27
CA ILE A 163 -8.71 24.31 14.51
C ILE A 163 -9.60 25.53 14.82
N GLY A 164 -10.85 25.53 14.35
CA GLY A 164 -11.79 26.64 14.53
C GLY A 164 -12.81 26.48 15.66
N SER A 165 -12.76 25.38 16.41
CA SER A 165 -13.72 25.10 17.48
C SER A 165 -13.19 25.57 18.83
N ASP A 166 -13.83 26.58 19.44
CA ASP A 166 -13.51 27.14 20.77
C ASP A 166 -13.86 26.22 21.96
N GLU A 167 -14.18 24.94 21.72
CA GLU A 167 -14.50 24.02 22.80
C GLU A 167 -13.24 23.59 23.58
N SER A 168 -13.31 23.65 24.91
CA SER A 168 -12.23 23.25 25.84
C SER A 168 -11.84 21.76 25.77
N SER A 169 -12.50 20.97 24.92
CA SER A 169 -12.20 19.58 24.56
C SER A 169 -11.36 19.44 23.27
N ALA A 170 -11.07 20.54 22.57
CA ALA A 170 -10.45 20.59 21.23
C ALA A 170 -9.05 19.95 21.14
N GLY A 171 -8.32 19.84 22.25
CA GLY A 171 -7.01 19.18 22.25
C GLY A 171 -7.08 17.70 21.88
N GLY A 172 -8.14 17.00 22.30
CA GLY A 172 -8.31 15.56 22.02
C GLY A 172 -8.73 15.29 20.59
N SER A 173 -9.66 16.08 20.06
CA SER A 173 -10.19 15.92 18.70
C SER A 173 -9.12 16.20 17.64
N MET A 174 -8.28 17.21 17.85
CA MET A 174 -7.17 17.54 16.95
C MET A 174 -6.15 16.40 16.87
N VAL A 175 -5.74 15.84 18.01
CA VAL A 175 -4.76 14.74 18.05
C VAL A 175 -5.32 13.49 17.38
N ILE A 176 -6.60 13.15 17.62
CA ILE A 176 -7.24 12.02 16.97
C ILE A 176 -7.31 12.22 15.45
N ALA A 177 -7.70 13.41 14.99
CA ALA A 177 -7.74 13.73 13.56
C ALA A 177 -6.35 13.65 12.91
N LEU A 178 -5.31 14.11 13.61
CA LEU A 178 -3.93 14.03 13.15
C LEU A 178 -3.42 12.59 13.07
N LEU A 179 -3.71 11.76 14.08
CA LEU A 179 -3.37 10.34 14.06
C LEU A 179 -4.09 9.62 12.93
N TRP A 180 -5.37 9.93 12.71
CA TRP A 180 -6.14 9.38 11.60
C TRP A 180 -5.53 9.77 10.25
N LEU A 181 -5.18 11.05 10.09
CA LEU A 181 -4.50 11.57 8.90
C LEU A 181 -3.17 10.86 8.66
N ALA A 182 -2.36 10.70 9.72
CA ALA A 182 -1.08 10.00 9.63
C ALA A 182 -1.26 8.55 9.15
N THR A 183 -2.23 7.81 9.68
CA THR A 183 -2.48 6.43 9.23
C THR A 183 -2.89 6.35 7.75
N ALA A 184 -3.72 7.30 7.29
CA ALA A 184 -4.14 7.36 5.89
C ALA A 184 -2.96 7.67 4.96
N VAL A 185 -2.15 8.68 5.28
CA VAL A 185 -0.96 9.06 4.51
C VAL A 185 0.09 7.95 4.49
N LEU A 186 0.37 7.32 5.63
CA LEU A 186 1.31 6.20 5.71
C LEU A 186 0.86 5.02 4.84
N THR A 187 -0.44 4.74 4.79
CA THR A 187 -0.98 3.69 3.92
C THR A 187 -0.70 4.00 2.44
N ILE A 188 -0.88 5.25 2.01
CA ILE A 188 -0.56 5.69 0.65
C ILE A 188 0.93 5.52 0.36
N ILE A 189 1.80 5.96 1.28
CA ILE A 189 3.26 5.90 1.13
C ILE A 189 3.71 4.44 0.98
N PHE A 190 3.28 3.56 1.89
CA PHE A 190 3.63 2.14 1.85
C PHE A 190 3.12 1.44 0.60
N CYS A 191 1.93 1.80 0.12
CA CYS A 191 1.43 1.29 -1.16
C CYS A 191 2.18 1.89 -2.36
N SER A 192 2.81 3.06 -2.24
CA SER A 192 3.48 3.76 -3.35
C SER A 192 4.95 3.35 -3.53
N MET A 193 5.57 2.74 -2.51
CA MET A 193 6.95 2.28 -2.55
C MET A 193 7.23 1.19 -3.61
N SER A 194 8.48 1.11 -4.07
CA SER A 194 8.92 0.15 -5.08
C SER A 194 8.69 -1.30 -4.67
N GLN A 195 8.91 -1.64 -3.39
CA GLN A 195 8.66 -2.99 -2.86
C GLN A 195 7.20 -3.42 -2.99
N ALA A 196 6.25 -2.51 -2.77
CA ALA A 196 4.84 -2.79 -3.03
C ALA A 196 4.61 -3.03 -4.53
N GLY A 197 5.24 -2.22 -5.41
CA GLY A 197 5.21 -2.43 -6.85
C GLY A 197 5.66 -3.84 -7.26
N HIS A 198 6.82 -4.28 -6.79
CA HIS A 198 7.33 -5.64 -7.07
C HIS A 198 6.39 -6.72 -6.54
N TRP A 199 5.86 -6.56 -5.33
CA TRP A 199 4.90 -7.50 -4.74
C TRP A 199 3.66 -7.67 -5.60
N PHE A 200 3.00 -6.57 -5.99
CA PHE A 200 1.73 -6.63 -6.71
C PHE A 200 1.90 -7.02 -8.19
N ASN A 201 3.08 -6.81 -8.78
CA ASN A 201 3.42 -7.18 -10.16
C ASN A 201 4.10 -8.55 -10.30
N ARG A 202 4.25 -9.31 -9.20
CA ARG A 202 4.91 -10.62 -9.25
C ARG A 202 4.17 -11.62 -10.16
N PRO A 203 4.89 -12.55 -10.80
CA PRO A 203 4.26 -13.62 -11.57
C PRO A 203 3.34 -14.51 -10.72
N ARG A 204 2.30 -15.06 -11.36
CA ARG A 204 1.24 -15.87 -10.72
C ARG A 204 0.96 -17.10 -11.56
N TYR A 205 1.97 -17.95 -11.68
CA TYR A 205 1.87 -19.24 -12.34
C TYR A 205 2.05 -20.36 -11.32
#